data_AF-A0A9D2PXD1-F1
#
_entry.id   AF-A0A9D2PXD1-F1
#
_cell.length_a   1.000
_cell.length_b   1.000
_cell.length_c   1.000
_cell.angle_alpha   90.00
_cell.angle_beta   90.00
_cell.angle_gamma   90.00
#
_symmetry.space_group_name_H-M   'P 1'
#
loop_
_entity.id
_entity.type
_entity.pdbx_description
1 polymer ?
#
loop_
_entity_poly.entity_id
_entity_poly.type
_entity_poly.pdbx_seq_one_letter_code
_entity_poly.pdbx_strand_id
1 'polypeptide(L)'
;ARLGGYRWCAPRKRGLGQPPRDLEGRYPEHVMQQVEQTLSIRAVGSPATVVSQLEEIVAATEADELIVTANYFDPDHRIRGIELLAEAWGL
;
A
#
# COMPACT_ATOMS: atom_id res chain seq x y z
N ALA A 1 -31.80 6.30 -18.51
CA ALA A 1 -32.36 7.67 -18.65
C ALA A 1 -31.22 8.63 -18.97
N ARG A 2 -31.40 9.48 -19.98
CA ARG A 2 -30.39 10.36 -20.59
C ARG A 2 -30.30 11.66 -19.75
N LEU A 3 -29.15 11.92 -19.12
CA LEU A 3 -28.78 13.21 -18.55
C LEU A 3 -27.46 13.65 -19.17
N GLY A 4 -27.45 14.81 -19.84
CA GLY A 4 -26.23 15.54 -20.21
C GLY A 4 -25.43 14.97 -21.38
N GLY A 5 -25.05 15.83 -22.34
CA GLY A 5 -24.30 15.51 -23.55
C GLY A 5 -22.81 15.14 -23.34
N TYR A 6 -22.47 14.49 -22.23
CA TYR A 6 -21.14 13.95 -22.01
C TYR A 6 -21.14 12.47 -22.38
N ARG A 7 -20.45 12.15 -23.47
CA ARG A 7 -20.15 10.75 -23.82
C ARG A 7 -19.09 10.25 -22.84
N TRP A 8 -19.53 9.67 -21.73
CA TRP A 8 -18.65 8.90 -20.86
C TRP A 8 -18.05 7.77 -21.70
N CYS A 9 -16.76 7.89 -22.01
CA CYS A 9 -16.02 6.77 -22.57
C CYS A 9 -15.94 5.73 -21.46
N ALA A 10 -16.56 4.56 -21.64
CA ALA A 10 -16.47 3.49 -20.68
C ALA A 10 -14.97 3.24 -20.38
N PRO A 11 -14.55 3.20 -19.09
CA PRO A 11 -13.16 3.02 -18.78
C PRO A 11 -12.68 1.71 -19.41
N ARG A 12 -11.61 1.76 -20.21
CA ARG A 12 -10.93 0.53 -20.63
C ARG A 12 -10.53 -0.20 -19.36
N LYS A 13 -10.95 -1.46 -19.18
CA LYS A 13 -10.43 -2.33 -18.14
C LYS A 13 -8.93 -2.45 -18.36
N ARG A 14 -8.13 -1.66 -17.64
CA ARG A 14 -6.69 -1.89 -17.52
C ARG A 14 -6.54 -3.19 -16.73
N GLY A 15 -5.85 -4.18 -17.32
CA GLY A 15 -5.44 -5.37 -16.58
C GLY A 15 -4.49 -5.00 -15.45
N LEU A 16 -4.24 -5.95 -14.54
CA LEU A 16 -3.24 -5.78 -13.49
C LEU A 16 -1.87 -5.55 -14.13
N GLY A 17 -1.15 -4.53 -13.65
CA GLY A 17 0.26 -4.34 -14.02
C GLY A 17 1.10 -5.48 -13.47
N GLN A 18 2.17 -5.86 -14.17
CA GLN A 18 3.04 -6.96 -13.72
C GLN A 18 3.53 -6.71 -12.29
N PRO A 19 3.63 -7.75 -11.44
CA PRO A 19 4.19 -7.58 -10.10
C PRO A 19 5.62 -7.06 -10.20
N PRO A 20 6.10 -6.30 -9.19
CA PRO A 20 7.47 -5.85 -9.14
C PRO A 20 8.41 -7.04 -9.31
N ARG A 21 9.40 -6.88 -10.19
CA ARG A 21 10.48 -7.86 -10.30
C ARG A 21 11.47 -7.60 -9.17
N ASP A 22 12.22 -8.64 -8.82
CA ASP A 22 13.35 -8.49 -7.90
C ASP A 22 14.27 -7.32 -8.34
N LEU A 23 14.71 -6.54 -7.35
CA LEU A 23 15.50 -5.32 -7.53
C LEU A 23 16.99 -5.56 -7.30
N GLU A 24 17.35 -6.64 -6.60
CA GLU A 24 18.72 -6.89 -6.15
C GLU A 24 19.71 -7.00 -7.31
N GLY A 25 20.81 -6.23 -7.23
CA GLY A 25 21.85 -6.21 -8.26
C GLY A 25 21.43 -5.62 -9.62
N ARG A 26 20.23 -5.04 -9.75
CA ARG A 26 19.72 -4.50 -11.04
C ARG A 26 19.87 -3.00 -11.21
N TYR A 27 20.08 -2.28 -10.12
CA TYR A 27 20.20 -0.82 -10.12
C TYR A 27 21.50 -0.40 -9.44
N PRO A 28 22.06 0.78 -9.80
CA PRO A 28 23.21 1.33 -9.10
C PRO A 28 22.93 1.49 -7.61
N GLU A 29 23.96 1.31 -6.78
CA GLU A 29 23.86 1.36 -5.32
C GLU A 29 23.18 2.64 -4.80
N HIS A 30 23.53 3.80 -5.36
CA HIS A 30 22.92 5.07 -4.95
C HIS A 30 21.41 5.13 -5.20
N VAL A 31 20.90 4.42 -6.21
CA VAL A 31 19.44 4.31 -6.46
C VAL A 31 18.80 3.44 -5.41
N MET A 32 19.43 2.31 -5.05
CA MET A 32 18.92 1.42 -4.00
C MET A 32 18.86 2.13 -2.64
N GLN A 33 19.86 2.96 -2.31
CA GLN A 33 19.86 3.77 -1.09
C GLN A 33 18.67 4.74 -1.04
N GLN A 34 18.31 5.36 -2.18
CA GLN A 34 17.12 6.21 -2.26
C GLN A 34 15.82 5.42 -2.08
N VAL A 35 15.75 4.20 -2.63
CA VAL A 35 14.61 3.30 -2.45
C VAL A 35 14.44 2.93 -0.97
N GLU A 36 15.51 2.48 -0.32
CA GLU A 36 15.48 2.14 1.11
C GLU A 36 15.12 3.34 1.98
N GLN A 37 15.65 4.53 1.68
CA GLN A 37 15.26 5.75 2.38
C GLN A 37 13.77 6.06 2.20
N THR A 38 13.25 5.95 0.98
CA THR A 38 11.82 6.20 0.68
C THR A 38 10.91 5.20 1.39
N LEU A 39 11.36 3.95 1.53
CA LEU A 39 10.63 2.86 2.17
C LEU A 39 10.97 2.70 3.66
N SER A 40 11.70 3.66 4.25
CA SER A 40 12.11 3.61 5.66
C SER A 40 10.94 3.65 6.64
N ILE A 41 9.83 4.28 6.24
CA ILE A 41 8.57 4.31 7.01
C ILE A 41 7.55 3.43 6.29
N ARG A 42 7.40 2.19 6.76
CA ARG A 42 6.43 1.22 6.26
C ARG A 42 6.11 0.21 7.35
N ALA A 43 4.96 -0.44 7.24
CA ALA A 43 4.59 -1.58 8.08
C ALA A 43 4.24 -2.77 7.17
N VAL A 44 5.05 -3.82 7.21
CA VAL A 44 4.88 -5.03 6.38
C VAL A 44 5.15 -6.26 7.23
N GLY A 45 4.30 -7.29 7.12
CA GLY A 45 4.49 -8.56 7.84
C GLY A 45 3.17 -9.23 8.21
N SER A 46 3.22 -10.01 9.29
CA SER A 46 2.01 -10.56 9.91
C SER A 46 1.15 -9.45 10.53
N PRO A 47 -0.14 -9.68 10.83
CA PRO A 47 -0.99 -8.66 11.47
C PRO A 47 -0.37 -8.09 12.75
N ALA A 48 0.15 -8.94 13.65
CA ALA A 48 0.82 -8.49 14.88
C ALA A 48 2.07 -7.65 14.60
N THR A 49 2.86 -8.02 13.58
CA THR A 49 4.05 -7.26 13.17
C THR A 49 3.67 -5.89 12.59
N VAL A 50 2.57 -5.81 11.83
CA VAL A 50 2.08 -4.55 11.28
C VAL A 50 1.56 -3.64 12.39
N VAL A 51 0.77 -4.17 13.34
CA VAL A 51 0.29 -3.40 14.50
C VAL A 51 1.46 -2.78 15.26
N SER A 52 2.46 -3.59 15.64
CA SER A 52 3.65 -3.10 16.37
C SER A 52 4.39 -1.98 15.61
N GLN A 53 4.60 -2.13 14.31
CA GLN A 53 5.27 -1.09 13.49
C GLN A 53 4.43 0.19 13.38
N LEU A 54 3.10 0.07 13.27
CA LEU A 54 2.22 1.24 13.24
C LEU A 54 2.19 1.97 14.58
N GLU A 55 2.20 1.25 15.70
CA GLU A 55 2.33 1.84 17.04
C GLU A 55 3.67 2.59 17.20
N GLU A 56 4.77 2.03 16.69
CA GLU A 56 6.07 2.72 16.64
C GLU A 56 6.01 4.01 15.82
N ILE A 57 5.36 3.99 14.66
CA ILE A 57 5.17 5.18 13.81
C ILE A 57 4.34 6.23 14.55
N VAL A 58 3.25 5.84 15.21
CA VAL A 58 2.42 6.74 16.02
C VAL A 58 3.25 7.35 17.15
N ALA A 59 4.01 6.54 17.89
CA ALA A 59 4.85 7.03 18.98
C ALA A 59 5.93 8.01 18.51
N ALA A 60 6.51 7.79 17.33
CA ALA A 60 7.55 8.66 16.77
C ALA A 60 7.00 9.97 16.17
N THR A 61 5.74 9.98 15.75
CA THR A 61 5.13 11.13 15.03
C THR A 61 4.06 11.86 15.82
N GLU A 62 3.60 11.28 16.94
CA GLU A 62 2.47 11.76 17.75
C GLU A 62 1.15 11.89 16.95
N ALA A 63 1.00 11.10 15.87
CA ALA A 63 -0.18 11.14 15.02
C ALA A 63 -1.43 10.63 15.77
N ASP A 64 -2.53 11.39 15.70
CA ASP A 64 -3.84 11.00 16.22
C ASP A 64 -4.66 10.16 15.21
N GLU A 65 -4.27 10.16 13.93
CA GLU A 65 -4.90 9.39 12.85
C GLU A 65 -3.85 8.77 11.90
N LEU A 66 -4.12 7.55 11.43
CA LEU A 66 -3.33 6.88 10.39
C LEU A 66 -4.18 6.65 9.13
N ILE A 67 -3.80 7.28 8.01
CA ILE A 67 -4.37 7.00 6.69
C ILE A 67 -3.49 5.95 5.99
N VAL A 68 -3.99 4.72 5.89
CA VAL A 68 -3.22 3.60 5.34
C VAL A 68 -3.42 3.47 3.83
N THR A 69 -2.30 3.38 3.11
CA THR A 69 -2.29 2.96 1.70
C THR A 69 -1.64 1.59 1.56
N ALA A 70 -2.31 0.70 0.84
CA ALA A 70 -1.93 -0.69 0.67
C ALA A 70 -1.72 -1.00 -0.83
N ASN A 71 -0.47 -1.21 -1.23
CA ASN A 71 -0.10 -1.54 -2.61
C ASN A 71 0.03 -3.07 -2.77
N TYR A 72 -1.01 -3.71 -3.31
CA TYR A 72 -1.03 -5.14 -3.62
C TYR A 72 -1.16 -5.35 -5.13
N PHE A 73 -0.54 -6.42 -5.65
CA PHE A 73 -0.75 -6.84 -7.03
C PHE A 73 -2.17 -7.38 -7.25
N ASP A 74 -2.66 -8.21 -6.32
CA ASP A 74 -4.00 -8.77 -6.36
C ASP A 74 -4.98 -7.89 -5.56
N PRO A 75 -6.06 -7.39 -6.18
CA PRO A 75 -7.10 -6.63 -5.47
C PRO A 75 -7.74 -7.38 -4.31
N ASP A 76 -7.89 -8.70 -4.41
CA ASP A 76 -8.53 -9.51 -3.36
C ASP A 76 -7.61 -9.62 -2.14
N HIS A 77 -6.30 -9.70 -2.36
CA HIS A 77 -5.31 -9.63 -1.28
C HIS A 77 -5.29 -8.26 -0.59
N ARG A 78 -5.53 -7.17 -1.32
CA ARG A 78 -5.66 -5.84 -0.72
C ARG A 78 -6.82 -5.79 0.27
N ILE A 79 -7.99 -6.27 -0.15
CA ILE A 79 -9.19 -6.28 0.71
C ILE A 79 -8.91 -7.13 1.94
N ARG A 80 -8.43 -8.36 1.75
CA ARG A 80 -8.12 -9.27 2.85
C ARG A 80 -7.07 -8.70 3.82
N GLY A 81 -6.03 -8.05 3.30
CA GLY A 81 -4.99 -7.43 4.12
C GLY A 81 -5.52 -6.29 4.99
N ILE A 82 -6.43 -5.46 4.45
CA ILE A 82 -7.07 -4.39 5.20
C ILE A 82 -8.04 -4.95 6.26
N GLU A 83 -8.79 -6.00 5.95
CA GLU A 83 -9.64 -6.68 6.95
C GLU A 83 -8.81 -7.24 8.13
N LEU A 84 -7.68 -7.88 7.83
CA LEU A 84 -6.79 -8.40 8.87
C LEU A 84 -6.20 -7.29 9.73
N LEU A 85 -5.85 -6.16 9.12
CA LEU A 85 -5.38 -4.99 9.87
C LEU A 85 -6.50 -4.43 10.76
N ALA A 86 -7.70 -4.26 10.23
CA ALA A 86 -8.85 -3.76 11.00
C ALA A 86 -9.13 -4.65 12.22
N GLU A 87 -9.22 -5.96 12.02
CA GLU A 87 -9.42 -6.94 13.09
C GLU A 87 -8.31 -6.87 14.15
N ALA A 88 -7.04 -6.84 13.72
CA ALA A 88 -5.90 -6.79 14.64
C ALA A 88 -5.79 -5.45 15.38
N TRP A 89 -6.27 -4.36 14.79
CA TRP A 89 -6.31 -3.02 15.38
C TRP A 89 -7.51 -2.81 16.32
N GLY A 90 -8.52 -3.69 16.26
CA GLY A 90 -9.73 -3.63 17.10
C GLY A 90 -10.87 -2.81 16.50
N LEU A 91 -10.98 -2.76 15.16
CA LEU A 91 -12.08 -2.13 14.41
C LEU A 91 -13.16 -3.13 14.00
#